data_AF-A0A059C6N4-F1
#
_entry.id   AF-A0A059C6N4-F1
#
_cell.length_a   1.000
_cell.length_b   1.000
_cell.length_c   1.000
_cell.angle_alpha   90.00
_cell.angle_beta   90.00
_cell.angle_gamma   90.00
#
_symmetry.space_group_name_H-M   'P 1'
#
loop_
_entity.id
_entity.type
_entity.pdbx_description
1 polymer ?
#
loop_
_entity_poly.entity_id
_entity_poly.type
_entity_poly.pdbx_seq_one_letter_code
_entity_poly.pdbx_strand_id
1 'polypeptide(L)'
;MASALHMPLPEPTDGSVGDAVSLELCTRQQCIAEITAMIHVASLLHDDVVDDADTRRGIGSLNFIMGNKLAVLAGDFLLSRACVALASLKNTEVCVDFSLI
;
A
#
# COMPACT_ATOMS: atom_id res chain seq x y z
N MET A 1 -48.44 28.63 28.86
CA MET A 1 -47.74 27.34 28.67
C MET A 1 -46.87 27.45 27.42
N ALA A 2 -45.60 27.82 27.60
CA ALA A 2 -44.57 27.77 26.56
C ALA A 2 -43.22 27.73 27.28
N SER A 3 -42.71 26.52 27.51
CA SER A 3 -41.38 26.30 28.05
C SER A 3 -40.89 24.94 27.58
N ALA A 4 -40.09 24.93 26.50
CA ALA A 4 -39.19 23.83 26.13
C ALA A 4 -38.39 24.21 24.86
N LEU A 5 -37.49 25.19 24.95
CA LEU A 5 -36.41 25.38 23.96
C LEU A 5 -35.09 25.72 24.67
N HIS A 6 -34.73 24.89 25.66
CA HIS A 6 -33.37 24.84 26.14
C HIS A 6 -32.84 23.42 25.92
N MET A 7 -32.58 23.11 24.64
CA MET A 7 -31.70 22.00 24.29
C MET A 7 -30.27 22.57 24.37
N PRO A 8 -29.41 22.09 25.28
CA PRO A 8 -28.02 22.50 25.30
C PRO A 8 -27.39 22.10 23.97
N LEU A 9 -26.78 23.05 23.27
CA LEU A 9 -25.84 22.71 22.21
C LEU A 9 -24.71 21.88 22.85
N PRO A 10 -24.25 20.79 22.21
CA PRO A 10 -23.08 20.11 22.69
C PRO A 10 -21.92 21.11 22.68
N GLU A 11 -21.36 21.37 23.87
CA GLU A 11 -20.09 22.09 24.00
C GLU A 11 -19.06 21.44 23.05
N PRO A 12 -18.15 22.23 22.44
CA PRO A 12 -17.12 21.67 21.58
C PRO A 12 -16.27 20.72 22.42
N THR A 13 -16.55 19.43 22.29
CA THR A 13 -15.65 18.39 22.77
C THR A 13 -14.33 18.62 22.05
N ASP A 14 -13.25 18.62 22.82
CA ASP A 14 -11.83 18.50 22.44
C ASP A 14 -11.57 17.36 21.43
N GLY A 15 -12.19 17.45 20.25
CA GLY A 15 -12.28 16.39 19.24
C GLY A 15 -11.33 16.58 18.08
N SER A 16 -10.58 17.68 18.03
CA SER A 16 -9.65 17.97 16.93
C SER A 16 -8.40 17.10 16.97
N VAL A 17 -7.99 16.63 18.16
CA VAL A 17 -6.78 15.80 18.32
C VAL A 17 -7.06 14.35 17.92
N GLY A 18 -8.22 13.79 18.29
CA GLY A 18 -8.58 12.41 17.95
C GLY A 18 -8.80 12.18 16.46
N ASP A 19 -9.36 13.17 15.76
CA ASP A 19 -9.59 13.10 14.31
C ASP A 19 -8.27 13.18 13.53
N ALA A 20 -7.35 14.06 13.95
CA ALA A 20 -6.03 14.19 13.33
C ALA A 20 -5.17 12.91 13.46
N VAL A 21 -5.17 12.28 14.65
CA VAL A 21 -4.44 11.01 14.87
C VAL A 21 -5.01 9.89 14.01
N SER A 22 -6.34 9.81 13.89
CA SER A 22 -7.01 8.79 13.07
C SER A 22 -6.67 8.94 11.58
N LEU A 23 -6.58 10.16 11.08
CA LEU A 23 -6.22 10.47 9.70
C LEU A 23 -4.75 10.15 9.40
N GLU A 24 -3.84 10.47 10.34
CA GLU A 24 -2.42 10.09 10.24
C GLU A 24 -2.24 8.56 10.18
N LEU A 25 -2.94 7.82 11.04
CA LEU A 25 -2.88 6.36 11.05
C LEU A 25 -3.38 5.76 9.74
N CYS A 26 -4.52 6.23 9.23
CA CYS A 26 -5.06 5.78 7.95
C CYS A 26 -4.06 6.02 6.80
N THR A 27 -3.42 7.19 6.78
CA THR A 27 -2.40 7.53 5.78
C THR A 27 -1.23 6.57 5.83
N ARG A 28 -0.72 6.24 7.03
CA ARG A 28 0.38 5.29 7.19
C ARG A 28 -0.01 3.87 6.77
N GLN A 29 -1.22 3.43 7.12
CA GLN A 29 -1.75 2.13 6.71
C GLN A 29 -1.91 2.05 5.19
N GLN A 30 -2.37 3.13 4.55
CA GLN A 30 -2.45 3.22 3.10
C GLN A 30 -1.07 3.11 2.44
N CYS A 31 -0.05 3.80 2.97
CA CYS A 31 1.32 3.64 2.47
C CYS A 31 1.81 2.19 2.56
N ILE A 32 1.53 1.49 3.66
CA ILE A 32 1.89 0.07 3.81
C ILE A 32 1.15 -0.77 2.76
N ALA A 33 -0.15 -0.55 2.55
CA ALA A 33 -0.93 -1.26 1.54
C ALA A 33 -0.37 -1.06 0.11
N GLU A 34 0.03 0.16 -0.22
CA GLU A 34 0.67 0.48 -1.50
C GLU A 34 2.02 -0.23 -1.66
N ILE A 35 2.85 -0.27 -0.60
CA ILE A 35 4.12 -1.00 -0.58
C ILE A 35 3.90 -2.49 -0.81
N THR A 36 2.98 -3.11 -0.07
CA THR A 36 2.65 -4.53 -0.22
C THR A 36 2.14 -4.84 -1.62
N ALA A 37 1.30 -3.97 -2.20
CA ALA A 37 0.81 -4.16 -3.56
C ALA A 37 1.94 -4.09 -4.61
N MET A 38 2.91 -3.17 -4.45
CA MET A 38 4.07 -3.10 -5.34
C MET A 38 4.92 -4.38 -5.27
N ILE A 39 5.20 -4.88 -4.05
CA ILE A 39 5.96 -6.14 -3.86
C ILE A 39 5.20 -7.32 -4.46
N HIS A 40 3.89 -7.42 -4.23
CA HIS A 40 3.06 -8.47 -4.79
C HIS A 40 3.07 -8.47 -6.32
N VAL A 41 2.98 -7.30 -6.96
CA VAL A 41 3.05 -7.23 -8.42
C VAL A 41 4.45 -7.57 -8.92
N ALA A 42 5.51 -7.11 -8.23
CA ALA A 42 6.88 -7.47 -8.57
C ALA A 42 7.10 -8.99 -8.55
N SER A 43 6.64 -9.68 -7.50
CA SER A 43 6.76 -11.13 -7.40
C SER A 43 6.02 -11.83 -8.53
N LEU A 44 4.79 -11.42 -8.86
CA LEU A 44 4.03 -12.01 -9.97
C LEU A 44 4.72 -11.85 -11.33
N LEU A 45 5.39 -10.72 -11.56
CA LEU A 45 6.15 -10.50 -12.81
C LEU A 45 7.37 -11.41 -12.90
N HIS A 46 8.06 -11.64 -11.79
CA HIS A 46 9.19 -12.58 -11.73
C HIS A 46 8.69 -14.03 -11.84
N ASP A 47 7.60 -14.39 -11.16
CA ASP A 47 6.97 -15.71 -11.24
C ASP A 47 6.56 -16.04 -12.67
N ASP A 48 5.93 -15.10 -13.39
CA ASP A 48 5.56 -15.29 -14.80
C ASP A 48 6.77 -15.66 -15.68
N VAL A 49 7.96 -15.15 -15.37
CA VAL A 49 9.21 -15.49 -16.07
C VAL A 49 9.74 -16.86 -15.65
N VAL A 50 9.69 -17.20 -14.36
CA VAL A 50 10.16 -18.49 -13.84
C VAL A 50 9.26 -19.64 -14.31
N ASP A 51 7.96 -19.40 -14.39
CA ASP A 51 6.95 -20.39 -14.76
C ASP A 51 6.71 -20.47 -16.29
N ASP A 52 7.43 -19.66 -17.09
CA ASP A 52 7.19 -19.49 -18.53
C ASP A 52 5.70 -19.27 -18.86
N ALA A 53 5.03 -18.42 -18.06
CA ALA A 53 3.60 -18.20 -18.20
C ALA A 53 3.28 -17.41 -19.48
N ASP A 54 2.30 -17.88 -20.28
CA ASP A 54 1.78 -17.15 -21.44
C ASP A 54 0.72 -16.09 -21.05
N THR A 55 0.02 -16.30 -19.94
CA THR A 55 -1.07 -15.43 -19.49
C THR A 55 -1.10 -15.24 -17.99
N ARG A 56 -1.54 -14.06 -17.57
CA ARG A 56 -1.84 -13.71 -16.17
C ARG A 56 -3.22 -13.07 -16.13
N ARG A 57 -4.14 -13.66 -15.34
CA ARG A 57 -5.54 -13.21 -15.20
C ARG A 57 -6.30 -13.11 -16.54
N GLY A 58 -6.03 -14.05 -17.45
CA GLY A 58 -6.70 -14.12 -18.76
C GLY A 58 -6.18 -13.12 -19.81
N ILE A 59 -5.16 -12.33 -19.47
CA ILE A 59 -4.47 -11.40 -20.38
C ILE A 59 -3.06 -11.94 -20.60
N GLY A 60 -2.44 -11.66 -21.76
CA GLY A 60 -1.04 -12.02 -21.99
C GLY A 60 -0.15 -11.52 -20.86
N SER A 61 0.71 -12.38 -20.34
CA SER A 61 1.68 -12.04 -19.29
C SER A 61 2.73 -11.06 -19.84
N LEU A 62 3.42 -10.35 -18.94
CA LEU A 62 4.39 -9.34 -19.38
C LEU A 62 5.61 -9.97 -20.07
N ASN A 63 6.06 -11.13 -19.60
CA ASN A 63 7.15 -11.89 -20.22
C ASN A 63 6.76 -12.38 -21.62
N PHE A 64 5.51 -12.80 -21.83
CA PHE A 64 5.01 -13.21 -23.15
C PHE A 64 4.92 -12.03 -24.12
N ILE A 65 4.41 -10.87 -23.66
CA ILE A 65 4.18 -9.70 -24.53
C ILE A 65 5.48 -8.95 -24.83
N MET A 66 6.34 -8.78 -23.83
CA MET A 66 7.51 -7.87 -23.88
C MET A 66 8.86 -8.58 -23.71
N GLY A 67 8.85 -9.89 -23.49
CA GLY A 67 10.04 -10.70 -23.27
C GLY A 67 10.50 -10.73 -21.81
N ASN A 68 11.18 -11.83 -21.46
CA ASN A 68 11.63 -12.11 -20.08
C ASN A 68 12.49 -11.00 -19.49
N LYS A 69 13.39 -10.41 -20.30
CA LYS A 69 14.29 -9.36 -19.81
C LYS A 69 13.54 -8.13 -19.31
N LEU A 70 12.50 -7.68 -20.03
CA LEU A 70 11.73 -6.52 -19.60
C LEU A 70 10.87 -6.84 -18.38
N ALA A 71 10.29 -8.05 -18.33
CA ALA A 71 9.51 -8.50 -17.18
C ALA A 71 10.35 -8.54 -15.89
N VAL A 72 11.58 -9.06 -15.95
CA VAL A 72 12.51 -9.06 -14.82
C VAL A 72 12.83 -7.62 -14.38
N LEU A 73 13.19 -6.74 -15.32
CA LEU A 73 13.51 -5.33 -15.01
C LEU A 73 12.31 -4.57 -14.43
N ALA A 74 11.09 -4.86 -14.90
CA ALA A 74 9.88 -4.27 -14.35
C ALA A 74 9.63 -4.73 -12.90
N GLY A 75 9.84 -6.01 -12.60
CA GLY A 75 9.78 -6.52 -11.23
C GLY A 75 10.84 -5.86 -10.33
N ASP A 76 12.09 -5.77 -10.77
CA ASP A 76 13.18 -5.13 -10.02
C ASP A 76 12.89 -3.65 -9.76
N PHE A 77 12.33 -2.94 -10.75
CA PHE A 77 11.92 -1.55 -10.60
C PHE A 77 10.84 -1.42 -9.52
N LEU A 78 9.78 -2.22 -9.55
CA LEU A 78 8.72 -2.17 -8.55
C LEU A 78 9.24 -2.52 -7.15
N LEU A 79 10.08 -3.54 -7.03
CA LEU A 79 10.69 -3.92 -5.75
C LEU A 79 11.57 -2.80 -5.20
N SER A 80 12.43 -2.20 -6.02
CA SER A 80 13.27 -1.08 -5.60
C SER A 80 12.45 0.14 -5.15
N ARG A 81 11.35 0.45 -5.84
CA ARG A 81 10.41 1.52 -5.46
C ARG A 81 9.72 1.21 -4.13
N ALA A 82 9.31 -0.04 -3.92
CA ALA A 82 8.75 -0.49 -2.66
C ALA A 82 9.75 -0.34 -1.50
N CYS A 83 11.01 -0.72 -1.69
CA CYS A 83 12.07 -0.55 -0.69
C CYS A 83 12.30 0.92 -0.33
N VAL A 84 12.31 1.83 -1.31
CA VAL A 84 12.44 3.28 -1.06
C VAL A 84 11.24 3.81 -0.25
N ALA A 85 10.02 3.40 -0.61
CA ALA A 85 8.82 3.79 0.11
C ALA A 85 8.82 3.24 1.54
N LEU A 86 9.21 1.98 1.73
CA LEU A 86 9.33 1.32 3.03
C LEU A 86 10.36 2.04 3.93
N ALA A 87 11.53 2.37 3.40
CA ALA A 87 12.55 3.14 4.12
C ALA A 87 12.05 4.53 4.53
N SER A 88 11.17 5.15 3.73
CA SER A 88 10.60 6.46 4.03
C SER A 88 9.66 6.47 5.24
N LEU A 89 9.13 5.30 5.65
CA LEU A 89 8.31 5.15 6.86
C LEU A 89 9.12 5.36 8.15
N LYS A 90 10.46 5.31 8.08
CA LYS A 90 11.39 5.47 9.22
C LYS A 90 11.05 4.58 10.41
N ASN A 91 10.48 3.40 10.14
CA ASN A 91 10.19 2.39 11.14
C ASN A 91 10.98 1.13 10.80
N THR A 92 12.05 0.88 11.56
CA THR A 92 12.97 -0.23 11.32
C THR A 92 12.34 -1.59 11.54
N GLU A 93 11.40 -1.72 12.47
CA GLU A 93 10.69 -3.00 12.68
C GLU A 93 9.89 -3.37 11.43
N VAL A 94 9.13 -2.42 10.89
CA VAL A 94 8.36 -2.62 9.65
C VAL A 94 9.28 -2.93 8.47
N CYS A 95 10.45 -2.27 8.37
CA CYS A 95 11.43 -2.59 7.33
C CYS A 95 11.95 -4.02 7.44
N VAL A 96 12.22 -4.49 8.67
CA VAL A 96 12.73 -5.85 8.94
C VAL A 96 11.63 -6.87 8.65
N ASP A 97 10.39 -6.62 9.07
CA ASP A 97 9.27 -7.54 8.82
C ASP A 97 9.04 -7.78 7.32
N PHE A 98 9.19 -6.73 6.50
CA PHE A 98 9.06 -6.83 5.05
C PHE A 98 10.30 -7.40 4.34
N SER A 99 11.44 -7.49 5.02
CA SER A 99 12.68 -8.02 4.42
C SER A 99 12.65 -9.54 4.18
N LEU A 100 11.66 -10.23 4.75
CA LEU A 100 11.47 -11.68 4.66
C LEU A 100 10.37 -12.10 3.67
N ILE A 101 9.70 -11.12 3.06
CA ILE A 101 8.65 -11.32 2.03
C ILE A 101 9.33 -11.30 0.66
#